data_AF-A0A5F2ID24-F1
#
_entry.id   AF-A0A5F2ID24-F1
#
_cell.length_a   1.000
_cell.length_b   1.000
_cell.length_c   1.000
_cell.angle_alpha   90.00
_cell.angle_beta   90.00
_cell.angle_gamma   90.00
#
_symmetry.space_group_name_H-M   'P 1'
#
loop_
_entity.id
_entity.type
_entity.pdbx_description
1 polymer ?
#
loop_
_entity_poly.entity_id
_entity_poly.type
_entity_poly.pdbx_seq_one_letter_code
_entity_poly.pdbx_strand_id
1 'polypeptide(L)'
;MVGERRLDTGNAVQYPDSSPVGEAVQQLGDHWQAVAERYDQRKAQQLAFDIEISARRLNDEIAKAEAAAIANAPADGVGFHDMMYGQVDPHTGQVVKTGWFDTLFGNFLKQAPPELRPGLVSHQLRSSLMTADNEG
;
A
#
# COMPACT_ATOMS: atom_id res chain seq x y z
N MET A 1 -80.37 9.67 10.14
CA MET A 1 -78.97 9.78 10.58
C MET A 1 -78.21 8.57 10.05
N VAL A 2 -77.15 8.85 9.29
CA VAL A 2 -75.84 8.15 9.26
C VAL A 2 -75.80 6.64 8.93
N GLY A 3 -75.18 6.33 7.78
CA GLY A 3 -73.96 5.51 7.81
C GLY A 3 -73.99 4.13 7.13
N GLU A 4 -73.92 4.13 5.81
CA GLU A 4 -73.46 3.01 4.99
C GLU A 4 -72.00 2.65 5.33
N ARG A 5 -71.68 1.36 5.48
CA ARG A 5 -70.31 0.83 5.26
C ARG A 5 -70.39 -0.57 4.65
N ARG A 6 -70.60 -0.62 3.33
CA ARG A 6 -70.08 -1.71 2.51
C ARG A 6 -68.56 -1.54 2.45
N LEU A 7 -67.82 -2.58 2.79
CA LEU A 7 -66.38 -2.67 2.56
C LEU A 7 -66.16 -2.79 1.05
N ASP A 8 -65.99 -1.65 0.39
CA ASP A 8 -65.59 -1.56 -1.00
C ASP A 8 -64.06 -1.52 -1.08
N THR A 9 -63.51 -2.58 -1.65
CA THR A 9 -62.28 -2.65 -2.45
C THR A 9 -61.20 -1.60 -2.19
N GLY A 10 -60.34 -1.87 -1.19
CA GLY A 10 -59.02 -1.22 -1.08
C GLY A 10 -58.04 -1.84 -2.06
N ASN A 11 -58.02 -1.32 -3.28
CA ASN A 11 -56.99 -1.48 -4.29
C ASN A 11 -55.58 -1.58 -3.65
N ALA A 12 -54.97 -2.76 -3.67
CA ALA A 12 -53.54 -2.85 -3.43
C ALA A 12 -52.88 -2.04 -4.56
N VAL A 13 -52.31 -0.89 -4.21
CA VAL A 13 -51.57 -0.04 -5.14
C VAL A 13 -50.47 -0.91 -5.73
N GLN A 14 -50.72 -1.46 -6.92
CA GLN A 14 -49.68 -1.94 -7.80
C GLN A 14 -48.95 -0.68 -8.23
N TYR A 15 -47.84 -0.38 -7.55
CA TYR A 15 -46.91 0.60 -8.05
C TYR A 15 -46.45 0.11 -9.44
N PRO A 16 -46.57 0.94 -10.49
CA PRO A 16 -46.03 0.56 -11.78
C PRO A 16 -44.54 0.23 -11.60
N ASP A 17 -44.06 -0.79 -12.34
CA ASP A 17 -42.65 -1.23 -12.39
C ASP A 17 -41.64 -0.12 -12.72
N SER A 18 -42.12 1.08 -13.02
CA SER A 18 -41.37 2.31 -13.28
C SER A 18 -42.02 3.49 -12.57
N SER A 19 -41.93 3.50 -11.23
CA SER A 19 -42.33 4.64 -10.42
C SER A 19 -41.18 5.66 -10.35
N PRO A 20 -41.39 6.96 -10.63
CA PRO A 20 -40.34 7.98 -10.63
C PRO A 20 -39.63 8.13 -9.27
N VAL A 21 -40.30 7.72 -8.19
CA VAL A 21 -39.72 7.65 -6.85
C VAL A 21 -38.67 6.53 -6.75
N GLY A 22 -38.90 5.37 -7.39
CA GLY A 22 -37.95 4.26 -7.39
C GLY A 22 -36.68 4.56 -8.18
N GLU A 23 -36.81 5.27 -9.31
CA GLU A 23 -35.69 5.75 -10.11
C GLU A 23 -34.85 6.79 -9.34
N ALA A 24 -35.50 7.73 -8.65
CA ALA A 24 -34.81 8.72 -7.83
C ALA A 24 -34.04 8.09 -6.65
N VAL A 25 -34.59 7.04 -6.02
CA VAL A 25 -33.92 6.30 -4.94
C VAL A 25 -32.71 5.52 -5.47
N GLN A 26 -32.82 4.92 -6.66
CA GLN A 26 -31.70 4.23 -7.32
C GLN A 26 -30.58 5.20 -7.71
N GLN A 27 -30.92 6.33 -8.33
CA GLN A 27 -29.96 7.37 -8.69
C GLN A 27 -29.24 7.95 -7.47
N LEU A 28 -29.95 8.09 -6.34
CA LEU A 28 -29.34 8.48 -5.08
C LEU A 28 -28.37 7.41 -4.55
N GLY A 29 -28.74 6.13 -4.66
CA GLY A 29 -27.86 5.01 -4.32
C GLY A 29 -26.57 4.98 -5.16
N ASP A 30 -26.70 5.11 -6.48
CA ASP A 30 -25.57 5.17 -7.41
C ASP A 30 -24.66 6.37 -7.12
N HIS A 31 -25.25 7.51 -6.75
CA HIS A 31 -24.49 8.70 -6.36
C HIS A 31 -23.64 8.44 -5.10
N TRP A 32 -24.21 7.84 -4.06
CA TRP A 32 -23.46 7.52 -2.84
C TRP A 32 -22.37 6.48 -3.08
N GLN A 33 -22.63 5.49 -3.94
CA GLN A 33 -21.64 4.51 -4.36
C GLN A 33 -20.45 5.19 -5.07
N ALA A 34 -20.73 6.08 -6.04
CA ALA A 34 -19.69 6.82 -6.75
C ALA A 34 -18.86 7.73 -5.82
N VAL A 35 -19.48 8.29 -4.77
CA VAL A 35 -18.78 9.08 -3.75
C VAL A 35 -17.85 8.19 -2.92
N ALA A 36 -18.33 7.01 -2.49
CA ALA A 36 -17.52 6.05 -1.74
C ALA A 36 -16.30 5.60 -2.55
N GLU A 37 -16.49 5.23 -3.82
CA GLU A 37 -15.39 4.82 -4.69
C GLU A 37 -14.34 5.91 -4.88
N ARG A 38 -14.75 7.17 -5.10
CA ARG A 38 -13.82 8.30 -5.22
C ARG A 38 -13.07 8.56 -3.92
N TYR A 39 -13.71 8.35 -2.77
CA TYR A 39 -13.07 8.50 -1.47
C TYR A 39 -12.00 7.42 -1.26
N ASP A 40 -12.31 6.16 -1.57
CA ASP A 40 -11.35 5.06 -1.48
C ASP A 40 -10.19 5.22 -2.45
N GLN A 41 -10.45 5.67 -3.68
CA GLN A 41 -9.40 6.02 -4.64
C GLN A 41 -8.47 7.10 -4.11
N ARG A 42 -9.00 8.17 -3.50
CA ARG A 42 -8.16 9.23 -2.92
C ARG A 42 -7.34 8.72 -1.74
N LYS A 43 -7.89 7.86 -0.89
CA LYS A 43 -7.14 7.20 0.19
C LYS A 43 -5.99 6.36 -0.36
N ALA A 44 -6.25 5.56 -1.39
CA ALA A 44 -5.23 4.72 -2.01
C ALA A 44 -4.10 5.57 -2.63
N GLN A 45 -4.44 6.69 -3.26
CA GLN A 45 -3.47 7.63 -3.80
C GLN A 45 -2.63 8.30 -2.70
N GLN A 46 -3.25 8.70 -1.60
CA GLN A 46 -2.54 9.26 -0.45
C GLN A 46 -1.56 8.24 0.14
N LEU A 47 -2.01 7.00 0.35
CA LEU A 47 -1.15 5.93 0.85
C LEU A 47 0.04 5.69 -0.09
N ALA A 48 -0.18 5.64 -1.40
CA ALA A 48 0.89 5.48 -2.38
C ALA A 48 1.91 6.63 -2.34
N PHE A 49 1.43 7.87 -2.17
CA PHE A 49 2.30 9.04 -2.02
C PHE A 49 3.11 8.99 -0.72
N ASP A 50 2.50 8.62 0.40
CA ASP A 50 3.19 8.50 1.69
C ASP A 50 4.25 7.40 1.68
N ILE A 51 3.98 6.28 0.98
CA ILE A 51 4.97 5.23 0.71
C ILE A 51 6.15 5.79 -0.07
N GLU A 52 5.91 6.54 -1.14
CA GLU A 52 6.95 7.12 -2.00
C GLU A 52 7.84 8.11 -1.23
N ILE A 53 7.25 9.02 -0.44
CA ILE A 53 8.01 9.96 0.40
C ILE A 53 8.86 9.20 1.42
N SER A 54 8.29 8.17 2.04
CA SER A 54 9.02 7.33 3.00
C SER A 54 10.15 6.53 2.33
N ALA A 55 9.93 6.05 1.10
CA ALA A 55 10.95 5.35 0.32
C ALA A 55 12.12 6.27 -0.06
N ARG A 56 11.86 7.53 -0.43
CA ARG A 56 12.94 8.51 -0.67
C ARG A 56 13.77 8.76 0.57
N ARG A 57 13.12 8.92 1.72
CA ARG A 57 13.82 9.06 3.01
C ARG A 57 14.67 7.82 3.32
N LEU A 58 14.16 6.62 3.06
CA LEU A 58 14.93 5.39 3.21
C LEU A 58 16.19 5.41 2.33
N ASN A 59 16.04 5.79 1.05
CA ASN A 59 17.17 5.89 0.12
C ASN A 59 18.23 6.91 0.59
N ASP A 60 17.81 8.05 1.15
CA ASP A 60 18.74 9.03 1.72
C ASP A 60 19.54 8.47 2.91
N GLU A 61 18.89 7.68 3.78
CA GLU A 61 19.56 7.03 4.92
C GLU A 61 20.52 5.93 4.47
N ILE A 62 20.16 5.17 3.42
CA ILE A 62 21.06 4.20 2.78
C ILE A 62 22.30 4.91 2.22
N ALA A 63 22.11 5.95 1.40
CA ALA A 63 23.21 6.67 0.76
C ALA A 63 24.17 7.30 1.78
N LYS A 64 23.64 7.90 2.87
CA LYS A 64 24.47 8.45 3.96
C LYS A 64 25.35 7.38 4.57
N ALA A 65 24.83 6.19 4.74
CA ALA A 65 25.55 5.14 5.39
C ALA A 65 26.50 4.37 4.47
N GLU A 66 26.18 4.25 3.19
CA GLU A 66 27.14 3.83 2.18
C GLU A 66 28.36 4.77 2.19
N ALA A 67 28.13 6.08 2.21
CA ALA A 67 29.21 7.06 2.32
C ALA A 67 30.02 6.88 3.62
N ALA A 68 29.34 6.65 4.75
CA ALA A 68 30.02 6.40 6.03
C ALA A 68 30.80 5.08 6.02
N ALA A 69 30.27 4.02 5.41
CA ALA A 69 30.93 2.73 5.31
C ALA A 69 32.18 2.82 4.42
N ILE A 70 32.09 3.49 3.28
CA ILE A 70 33.24 3.74 2.38
C ILE A 70 34.32 4.54 3.11
N ALA A 71 33.94 5.58 3.86
CA ALA A 71 34.89 6.40 4.61
C ALA A 71 35.65 5.62 5.70
N ASN A 72 35.08 4.52 6.21
CA ASN A 72 35.67 3.69 7.25
C ASN A 72 36.14 2.31 6.73
N ALA A 73 36.11 2.10 5.41
CA ALA A 73 36.47 0.81 4.82
C ALA A 73 37.96 0.51 4.99
N PRO A 74 38.35 -0.76 5.18
CA PRO A 74 39.74 -1.18 5.08
C PRO A 74 40.35 -0.77 3.73
N ALA A 75 41.62 -0.37 3.73
CA ALA A 75 42.31 0.09 2.52
C ALA A 75 42.42 -1.00 1.43
N ASP A 76 42.35 -2.26 1.81
CA ASP A 76 42.33 -3.43 0.92
C ASP A 76 40.92 -3.90 0.54
N GLY A 77 39.87 -3.24 1.06
CA GLY A 77 38.47 -3.55 0.77
C GLY A 77 37.98 -4.90 1.29
N VAL A 78 38.81 -5.64 2.03
CA VAL A 78 38.49 -7.01 2.46
C VAL A 78 37.31 -7.01 3.43
N GLY A 79 36.33 -7.87 3.17
CA GLY A 79 35.15 -8.05 4.03
C GLY A 79 34.13 -6.91 3.96
N PHE A 80 34.32 -5.91 3.09
CA PHE A 80 33.39 -4.79 2.95
C PHE A 80 32.02 -5.22 2.43
N HIS A 81 31.99 -6.07 1.41
CA HIS A 81 30.74 -6.59 0.84
C HIS A 81 29.92 -7.35 1.89
N ASP A 82 30.56 -8.27 2.62
CA ASP A 82 29.91 -9.07 3.67
C ASP A 82 29.44 -8.23 4.86
N MET A 83 30.12 -7.11 5.14
CA MET A 83 29.66 -6.14 6.13
C MET A 83 28.38 -5.43 5.65
N MET A 84 28.38 -4.96 4.40
CA MET A 84 27.29 -4.15 3.84
C MET A 84 26.03 -4.99 3.60
N TYR A 85 26.17 -6.10 2.88
CA TYR A 85 25.05 -6.91 2.39
C TYR A 85 24.85 -8.21 3.17
N GLY A 86 25.76 -8.53 4.09
CA GLY A 86 25.68 -9.77 4.86
C GLY A 86 26.24 -10.97 4.10
N GLN A 87 25.96 -12.16 4.61
CA GLN A 87 26.34 -13.43 4.00
C GLN A 87 25.12 -14.32 3.86
N VAL A 88 24.99 -14.94 2.70
CA VAL A 88 23.98 -15.95 2.39
C VAL A 88 24.71 -17.28 2.17
N ASP A 89 24.15 -18.36 2.71
CA ASP A 89 24.60 -19.71 2.43
C ASP A 89 24.27 -20.03 0.97
N PRO A 90 25.27 -20.24 0.10
CA PRO A 90 25.03 -20.48 -1.31
C PRO A 90 24.33 -21.82 -1.59
N HIS A 91 24.36 -22.78 -0.66
CA HIS A 91 23.75 -24.09 -0.81
C HIS A 91 22.31 -24.14 -0.33
N THR A 92 21.94 -23.34 0.68
CA THR A 92 20.58 -23.32 1.25
C THR A 92 19.79 -22.06 0.92
N GLY A 93 20.47 -21.01 0.44
CA GLY A 93 19.89 -19.68 0.21
C GLY A 93 19.52 -18.94 1.50
N GLN A 94 19.92 -19.45 2.68
CA GLN A 94 19.59 -18.84 3.96
C GLN A 94 20.58 -17.72 4.32
N VAL A 95 20.09 -16.65 4.93
CA VAL A 95 20.95 -15.59 5.49
C VAL A 95 21.71 -16.17 6.69
N VAL A 96 23.03 -16.26 6.56
CA VAL A 96 23.96 -16.71 7.61
C VAL A 96 24.35 -15.54 8.51
N LYS A 97 24.53 -14.37 7.91
CA LYS A 97 24.86 -13.14 8.61
C LYS A 97 24.08 -11.99 7.99
N THR A 98 23.31 -11.29 8.80
CA THR A 98 22.58 -10.10 8.38
C THR A 98 23.55 -8.97 8.05
N GLY A 99 23.33 -8.31 6.91
CA GLY A 99 24.11 -7.16 6.51
C GLY A 99 23.75 -5.90 7.29
N TRP A 100 24.58 -4.88 7.15
CA TRP A 100 24.26 -3.56 7.65
C TRP A 100 23.00 -2.99 6.97
N PHE A 101 22.83 -3.24 5.66
CA PHE A 101 21.64 -2.83 4.90
C PHE A 101 20.34 -3.41 5.48
N ASP A 102 20.29 -4.72 5.70
CA ASP A 102 19.14 -5.41 6.30
C ASP A 102 18.79 -4.83 7.67
N THR A 103 19.81 -4.49 8.45
CA THR A 103 19.65 -3.89 9.78
C THR A 103 19.06 -2.48 9.68
N LEU A 104 19.58 -1.64 8.78
CA LEU A 104 19.01 -0.31 8.53
C LEU A 104 17.56 -0.42 8.08
N PHE A 105 17.29 -1.25 7.08
CA PHE A 105 15.96 -1.40 6.51
C PHE A 105 14.96 -1.92 7.55
N GLY A 106 15.35 -2.95 8.31
CA GLY A 106 14.53 -3.49 9.40
C GLY A 106 14.25 -2.44 10.49
N ASN A 107 15.23 -1.60 10.83
CA ASN A 107 15.05 -0.52 11.81
C ASN A 107 14.19 0.62 11.26
N PHE A 108 14.31 0.94 9.97
CA PHE A 108 13.46 1.91 9.29
C PHE A 108 11.99 1.44 9.30
N LEU A 109 11.74 0.18 8.93
CA LEU A 109 10.40 -0.41 8.95
C LEU A 109 9.76 -0.39 10.34
N LYS A 110 10.53 -0.62 11.41
CA LYS A 110 10.02 -0.54 12.79
C LYS A 110 9.53 0.86 13.15
N GLN A 111 10.15 1.90 12.61
CA GLN A 111 9.78 3.30 12.83
C GLN A 111 8.68 3.78 11.89
N ALA A 112 8.51 3.12 10.74
CA ALA A 112 7.47 3.45 9.79
C ALA A 112 6.06 3.12 10.35
N PRO A 113 5.05 3.96 10.04
CA PRO A 113 3.64 3.63 10.26
C PRO A 113 3.30 2.24 9.69
N PRO A 114 2.53 1.41 10.42
CA PRO A 114 2.21 0.04 10.00
C PRO A 114 1.62 -0.05 8.59
N GLU A 115 0.81 0.94 8.20
CA GLU A 115 0.11 1.00 6.91
C GLU A 115 1.07 1.16 5.73
N LEU A 116 2.26 1.75 5.96
CA LEU A 116 3.26 1.97 4.91
C LEU A 116 4.21 0.79 4.73
N ARG A 117 4.36 -0.06 5.75
CA ARG A 117 5.38 -1.14 5.76
C ARG A 117 5.26 -2.10 4.57
N PRO A 118 4.07 -2.62 4.20
CA PRO A 118 3.95 -3.51 3.04
C PRO A 118 4.35 -2.82 1.74
N GLY A 119 4.01 -1.54 1.60
CA GLY A 119 4.37 -0.70 0.46
C GLY A 119 5.88 -0.48 0.35
N LEU A 120 6.54 -0.21 1.48
CA LEU A 120 7.99 -0.04 1.56
C LEU A 120 8.76 -1.33 1.23
N VAL A 121 8.29 -2.49 1.71
CA VAL A 121 8.87 -3.80 1.33
C VAL A 121 8.72 -4.04 -0.17
N SER A 122 7.54 -3.77 -0.73
CA SER A 122 7.27 -3.94 -2.16
C SER A 122 8.11 -3.00 -3.03
N HIS A 123 8.31 -1.76 -2.57
CA HIS A 123 9.18 -0.79 -3.21
C HIS A 123 10.64 -1.27 -3.22
N GLN A 124 11.15 -1.75 -2.08
CA GLN A 124 12.52 -2.26 -1.96
C GLN A 124 12.78 -3.42 -2.92
N LEU A 125 11.87 -4.40 -2.95
CA LEU A 125 11.96 -5.56 -3.86
C LEU A 125 11.96 -5.13 -5.34
N ARG A 126 11.11 -4.17 -5.70
CA ARG A 126 11.06 -3.63 -7.06
C ARG A 126 12.36 -2.93 -7.44
N SER A 127 12.92 -2.14 -6.53
CA SER A 127 14.19 -1.45 -6.74
C SER A 127 15.32 -2.44 -7.01
N SER A 128 15.38 -3.54 -6.26
CA SER A 128 16.40 -4.58 -6.44
C SER A 128 16.23 -5.39 -7.74
N LEU A 129 14.99 -5.60 -8.20
CA LEU A 129 14.73 -6.27 -9.48
C LEU A 129 15.19 -5.41 -10.68
N MET A 130 14.94 -4.11 -10.60
CA MET A 130 15.23 -3.17 -11.69
C MET A 130 16.74 -2.90 -11.87
N THR A 131 17.54 -3.11 -10.82
CA THR A 131 19.01 -3.09 -10.91
C THR A 131 19.60 -4.37 -11.52
N ALA A 132 18.93 -5.52 -11.37
CA ALA A 132 19.40 -6.80 -11.91
C ALA A 132 19.22 -6.92 -13.43
N ASP A 133 18.20 -6.28 -14.00
CA ASP A 133 17.95 -6.27 -15.46
C ASP A 133 18.91 -5.36 -16.25
N ASN A 134 19.70 -4.52 -15.55
CA ASN A 134 20.59 -3.53 -16.18
C ASN A 134 22.08 -3.96 -16.20
N GLU A 135 22.39 -5.19 -15.75
CA GLU A 135 23.75 -5.78 -15.77
C GLU A 135 23.87 -7.02 -16.69
N GLY A 136 23.00 -7.13 -17.71
CA GLY A 136 23.00 -8.21 -18.72
C GLY A 136 23.79 -7.89 -19.98
#